data_AF-A0A2C5YNA6-F1
#
_entry.id   AF-A0A2C5YNA6-F1
#
_cell.length_a   1.000
_cell.length_b   1.000
_cell.length_c   1.000
_cell.angle_alpha   90.00
_cell.angle_beta   90.00
_cell.angle_gamma   90.00
#
_symmetry.space_group_name_H-M   'P 1'
#
loop_
_entity.id
_entity.type
_entity.pdbx_description
1 polymer ?
#
loop_
_entity_poly.entity_id
_entity_poly.type
_entity_poly.pdbx_seq_one_letter_code
_entity_poly.pdbx_strand_id
1 'polypeptide(L)'
;MRPMWLSFLVTPAPSYNATKIYQRRWQVLPSPDGQLLPWQPPNSMKCFGGSFSEQCVGSKVFCDHAPNVNECLEQRRRPVFQPGSMSSCRSEHWYSEACLGTVEWCRRYEAVRAWRDEADEGDKHKSMNRCMAWRVDMANSKKAWQRGTGCFYKTEACLGTDAWCVWHQTEYPSQETCLDAHEPRPRGLLWQFPDGRAPADSELGNGTEGVCLAIHSEDRRVRCLEARGPVPYEMPLGPGCRVTGKARTMDERCVGSAKWCSMMQRQYKTHKACLEFRAPRPDEKLAWRSKSKSQCGEFESEACVGTERWCFMADEAQQGECFAGRETAPLLPERLEGRLEERPDERPDERLEERLEGRLEERPDERPDEKPDERPDERPDKRPDKRPYERVEASQCADEACLGTVAWCMDRWKQTGYGSQAHCFAVRGVEPAAFMASVYTKVVERTQQVLVEASLARANATIVWEALTRATEDPEVWVQKGIEAGQELFAEMKKGGYLLNGIKRGVDAGGDLFAAMKRGEYLVTGLDGVD
;
A
#
# COMPACT_ATOMS: atom_id res chain seq x y z
N MET A 1 -39.50 92.00 26.70
CA MET A 1 -40.45 90.86 26.84
C MET A 1 -39.78 89.80 27.70
N ARG A 2 -40.44 89.39 28.79
CA ARG A 2 -39.97 88.46 29.84
C ARG A 2 -40.02 87.00 29.35
N PRO A 3 -39.16 86.08 29.82
CA PRO A 3 -39.46 84.65 29.74
C PRO A 3 -40.22 84.20 30.99
N MET A 4 -41.35 83.52 30.78
CA MET A 4 -42.14 82.84 31.81
C MET A 4 -41.36 81.65 32.37
N TRP A 5 -41.20 81.62 33.69
CA TRP A 5 -40.83 80.43 34.45
C TRP A 5 -42.10 79.67 34.81
N LEU A 6 -42.22 78.42 34.35
CA LEU A 6 -43.23 77.47 34.80
C LEU A 6 -42.62 76.59 35.90
N SER A 7 -43.02 76.83 37.14
CA SER A 7 -42.71 75.98 38.30
C SER A 7 -43.64 74.78 38.31
N PHE A 8 -43.11 73.58 38.04
CA PHE A 8 -43.78 72.33 38.41
C PHE A 8 -43.40 71.96 39.84
N LEU A 9 -44.37 72.03 40.74
CA LEU A 9 -44.32 71.46 42.08
C LEU A 9 -44.33 69.93 41.96
N VAL A 10 -43.17 69.31 42.19
CA VAL A 10 -43.05 67.87 42.43
C VAL A 10 -43.51 67.60 43.85
N THR A 11 -44.64 66.92 44.01
CA THR A 11 -45.07 66.33 45.27
C THR A 11 -44.22 65.09 45.59
N PRO A 12 -43.69 64.93 46.82
CA PRO A 12 -42.94 63.73 47.17
C PRO A 12 -43.91 62.55 47.25
N ALA A 13 -43.64 61.51 46.47
CA ALA A 13 -44.31 60.22 46.61
C ALA A 13 -44.07 59.63 48.01
N PRO A 14 -45.05 58.94 48.61
CA PRO A 14 -44.89 58.34 49.93
C PRO A 14 -43.78 57.29 49.89
N SER A 15 -42.82 57.42 50.81
CA SER A 15 -41.78 56.44 51.05
C SER A 15 -42.42 55.12 51.53
N TYR A 16 -42.70 54.24 50.58
CA TYR A 16 -43.04 52.86 50.86
C TYR A 16 -41.85 52.19 51.55
N ASN A 17 -42.03 51.85 52.82
CA ASN A 17 -41.08 51.14 53.66
C ASN A 17 -40.95 49.68 53.17
N ALA A 18 -40.25 49.48 52.03
CA ALA A 18 -40.08 48.19 51.37
C ALA A 18 -39.19 47.20 52.16
N THR A 19 -38.56 47.64 53.24
CA THR A 19 -37.60 46.84 54.03
C THR A 19 -38.26 45.88 55.02
N LYS A 20 -39.58 45.93 55.27
CA LYS A 20 -40.26 45.05 56.24
C LYS A 20 -41.01 43.85 55.65
N ILE A 21 -41.16 43.74 54.32
CA ILE A 21 -41.85 42.59 53.69
C ILE A 21 -40.87 41.45 53.31
N TYR A 22 -39.56 41.71 53.25
CA TYR A 22 -38.55 40.71 52.87
C TYR A 22 -37.93 39.91 54.04
N GLN A 23 -38.45 40.04 55.26
CA GLN A 23 -38.09 39.18 56.39
C GLN A 23 -39.10 38.06 56.65
N ARG A 24 -39.72 37.51 55.59
CA ARG A 24 -40.27 36.14 55.70
C ARG A 24 -39.06 35.21 55.87
N ARG A 25 -38.79 34.92 57.13
CA ARG A 25 -37.69 34.08 57.62
C ARG A 25 -37.61 32.81 56.76
N TRP A 26 -36.50 32.64 56.06
CA TRP A 26 -36.13 31.44 55.33
C TRP A 26 -35.94 30.30 56.32
N GLN A 27 -37.03 29.73 56.80
CA GLN A 27 -36.98 28.58 57.68
C GLN A 27 -36.74 27.36 56.81
N VAL A 28 -35.48 26.93 56.76
CA VAL A 28 -35.12 25.59 56.34
C VAL A 28 -35.73 24.66 57.39
N LEU A 29 -36.88 24.07 57.08
CA LEU A 29 -37.47 23.07 57.96
C LEU A 29 -36.59 21.82 57.91
N PRO A 30 -36.10 21.32 59.06
CA PRO A 30 -35.33 20.09 59.08
C PRO A 30 -36.16 18.96 58.50
N SER A 31 -35.52 18.11 57.68
CA SER A 31 -36.15 16.91 57.15
C SER A 31 -36.61 16.02 58.31
N PRO A 32 -37.91 15.67 58.42
CA PRO A 32 -38.45 14.93 59.55
C PRO A 32 -37.73 13.61 59.85
N ASP A 33 -37.11 13.00 58.83
CA ASP A 33 -36.54 11.65 58.89
C ASP A 33 -35.02 11.64 58.70
N GLY A 34 -34.34 12.80 58.75
CA GLY A 34 -32.92 12.91 58.43
C GLY A 34 -32.58 12.59 56.96
N GLN A 35 -33.57 12.41 56.09
CA GLN A 35 -33.35 12.21 54.66
C GLN A 35 -32.89 13.51 54.01
N LEU A 36 -31.77 13.44 53.29
CA LEU A 36 -31.28 14.54 52.48
C LEU A 36 -32.30 14.94 51.40
N LEU A 37 -32.63 16.23 51.34
CA LEU A 37 -33.53 16.83 50.35
C LEU A 37 -32.92 16.76 48.94
N PRO A 38 -33.72 16.58 47.88
CA PRO A 38 -33.20 16.54 46.52
C PRO A 38 -32.67 17.92 46.08
N TRP A 39 -31.53 17.94 45.38
CA TRP A 39 -31.00 19.15 44.76
C TRP A 39 -31.89 19.62 43.61
N GLN A 40 -32.26 20.91 43.62
CA GLN A 40 -33.03 21.55 42.56
C GLN A 40 -32.11 22.51 41.79
N PRO A 41 -31.87 22.33 40.49
CA PRO A 41 -31.21 23.35 39.69
C PRO A 41 -32.14 24.57 39.54
N PRO A 42 -31.59 25.80 39.39
CA PRO A 42 -32.37 26.98 39.03
C PRO A 42 -33.23 26.72 37.79
N ASN A 43 -34.51 27.05 37.87
CA ASN A 43 -35.46 26.95 36.76
C ASN A 43 -36.18 28.29 36.61
N SER A 44 -35.63 29.14 35.74
CA SER A 44 -36.17 30.48 35.48
C SER A 44 -37.63 30.44 34.99
N MET A 45 -38.07 29.36 34.36
CA MET A 45 -39.47 29.19 33.93
C MET A 45 -40.42 28.91 35.09
N LYS A 46 -39.93 28.54 36.27
CA LYS A 46 -40.75 28.40 37.49
C LYS A 46 -40.79 29.68 38.34
N CYS A 47 -40.13 30.74 37.91
CA CYS A 47 -40.03 32.00 38.65
C CYS A 47 -41.16 33.00 38.38
N PHE A 48 -42.20 32.62 37.63
CA PHE A 48 -43.33 33.51 37.36
C PHE A 48 -44.01 33.95 38.68
N GLY A 49 -44.12 35.27 38.88
CA GLY A 49 -44.71 35.85 40.09
C GLY A 49 -43.74 36.26 41.20
N GLY A 50 -42.41 36.26 40.94
CA GLY A 50 -41.42 36.73 41.92
C GLY A 50 -41.27 35.83 43.14
N SER A 51 -41.76 34.59 43.06
CA SER A 51 -41.59 33.61 44.14
C SER A 51 -40.13 33.14 44.16
N PHE A 52 -39.42 33.41 45.25
CA PHE A 52 -38.06 32.93 45.44
C PHE A 52 -38.03 31.49 46.00
N SER A 53 -38.86 30.61 45.45
CA SER A 53 -38.86 29.20 45.86
C SER A 53 -37.55 28.52 45.45
N GLU A 54 -37.14 27.48 46.19
CA GLU A 54 -35.96 26.67 45.85
C GLU A 54 -36.04 26.10 44.42
N GLN A 55 -37.25 25.80 43.92
CA GLN A 55 -37.45 25.36 42.53
C GLN A 55 -37.21 26.45 41.49
N CYS A 56 -37.39 27.72 41.85
CA CYS A 56 -37.15 28.86 40.97
C CYS A 56 -35.67 29.22 40.95
N VAL A 57 -35.08 29.53 42.12
CA VAL A 57 -33.71 30.05 42.22
C VAL A 57 -32.63 28.98 42.28
N GLY A 58 -33.04 27.73 42.55
CA GLY A 58 -32.14 26.59 42.74
C GLY A 58 -31.61 26.47 44.16
N SER A 59 -31.22 25.26 44.55
CA SER A 59 -30.78 24.91 45.92
C SER A 59 -29.57 25.72 46.39
N LYS A 60 -28.60 26.05 45.52
CA LYS A 60 -27.44 26.86 45.90
C LYS A 60 -27.85 28.28 46.32
N VAL A 61 -28.55 29.00 45.44
CA VAL A 61 -28.98 30.39 45.69
C VAL A 61 -29.99 30.43 46.84
N PHE A 62 -30.86 29.43 46.95
CA PHE A 62 -31.76 29.29 48.09
C PHE A 62 -30.99 29.15 49.41
N CYS A 63 -29.97 28.31 49.47
CA CYS A 63 -29.13 28.15 50.66
C CYS A 63 -28.25 29.37 50.96
N ASP A 64 -27.84 30.15 49.96
CA ASP A 64 -27.10 31.40 50.19
C ASP A 64 -27.91 32.46 50.95
N HIS A 65 -29.24 32.37 50.89
CA HIS A 65 -30.15 33.24 51.66
C HIS A 65 -30.58 32.63 53.01
N ALA A 66 -30.12 31.40 53.33
CA ALA A 66 -30.40 30.77 54.61
C ALA A 66 -29.51 31.34 55.72
N PRO A 67 -29.94 31.33 57.00
CA PRO A 67 -29.12 31.81 58.12
C PRO A 67 -27.80 31.06 58.29
N ASN A 68 -27.76 29.79 57.89
CA ASN A 68 -26.57 28.93 57.89
C ASN A 68 -26.47 28.22 56.53
N VAL A 69 -25.63 28.76 55.65
CA VAL A 69 -25.46 28.26 54.27
C VAL A 69 -24.96 26.81 54.27
N ASN A 70 -24.00 26.48 55.13
CA ASN A 70 -23.38 25.15 55.18
C ASN A 70 -24.38 24.09 55.64
N GLU A 71 -25.10 24.35 56.73
CA GLU A 71 -26.14 23.43 57.23
C GLU A 71 -27.26 23.24 56.20
N CYS A 72 -27.66 24.32 55.50
CA CYS A 72 -28.63 24.22 54.42
C CYS A 72 -28.10 23.30 53.31
N LEU A 73 -26.87 23.49 52.85
CA LEU A 73 -26.25 22.68 51.80
C LEU A 73 -26.04 21.22 52.22
N GLU A 74 -25.66 20.97 53.48
CA GLU A 74 -25.48 19.62 54.03
C GLU A 74 -26.78 18.83 54.11
N GLN A 75 -27.93 19.51 54.24
CA GLN A 75 -29.24 18.86 54.20
C GLN A 75 -29.70 18.50 52.78
N ARG A 76 -28.95 18.84 51.72
CA ARG A 76 -29.27 18.47 50.34
C ARG A 76 -28.40 17.30 49.89
N ARG A 77 -28.98 16.41 49.09
CA ARG A 77 -28.21 15.43 48.32
C ARG A 77 -27.36 16.21 47.34
N ARG A 78 -26.03 16.09 47.46
CA ARG A 78 -25.13 16.61 46.45
C ARG A 78 -25.54 15.98 45.11
N PRO A 79 -25.76 16.80 44.08
CA PRO A 79 -26.22 16.27 42.81
C PRO A 79 -25.09 15.52 42.10
N VAL A 80 -25.46 14.51 41.31
CA VAL A 80 -24.52 13.68 40.54
C VAL A 80 -23.98 14.49 39.36
N PHE A 81 -22.70 14.33 39.03
CA PHE A 81 -22.13 14.85 37.78
C PHE A 81 -22.80 14.19 36.57
N GLN A 82 -23.36 14.97 35.65
CA GLN A 82 -24.05 14.46 34.45
C GLN A 82 -23.22 14.79 33.20
N PRO A 83 -22.93 13.83 32.31
CA PRO A 83 -22.12 14.07 31.11
C PRO A 83 -22.86 14.87 30.02
N GLY A 84 -24.14 15.19 30.22
CA GLY A 84 -24.98 15.78 29.18
C GLY A 84 -25.45 14.71 28.20
N SER A 85 -26.64 14.91 27.65
CA SER A 85 -27.25 13.94 26.76
C SER A 85 -28.30 14.63 25.90
N MET A 86 -28.10 14.61 24.58
CA MET A 86 -29.08 15.16 23.64
C MET A 86 -30.45 14.48 23.74
N SER A 87 -30.51 13.19 24.08
CA SER A 87 -31.78 12.51 24.32
C SER A 87 -32.50 12.99 25.59
N SER A 88 -31.77 13.62 26.52
CA SER A 88 -32.34 14.25 27.72
C SER A 88 -32.82 15.69 27.45
N CYS A 89 -32.45 16.27 26.30
CA CYS A 89 -32.92 17.57 25.86
C CYS A 89 -34.35 17.49 25.31
N ARG A 90 -35.36 17.60 26.19
CA ARG A 90 -36.74 17.89 25.74
C ARG A 90 -36.82 19.34 25.24
N SER A 91 -37.71 19.63 24.28
CA SER A 91 -37.84 20.95 23.62
C SER A 91 -37.94 22.14 24.58
N GLU A 92 -38.50 21.94 25.78
CA GLU A 92 -38.66 22.98 26.80
C GLU A 92 -37.49 23.07 27.81
N HIS A 93 -36.52 22.16 27.76
CA HIS A 93 -35.47 21.99 28.77
C HIS A 93 -34.05 21.86 28.19
N TRP A 94 -33.80 22.48 27.06
CA TRP A 94 -32.48 22.50 26.40
C TRP A 94 -31.38 23.17 27.24
N TYR A 95 -31.75 23.82 28.34
CA TYR A 95 -30.85 24.46 29.30
C TYR A 95 -30.65 23.67 30.60
N SER A 96 -31.33 22.53 30.75
CA SER A 96 -31.17 21.69 31.93
C SER A 96 -29.77 21.09 31.96
N GLU A 97 -29.26 20.84 33.16
CA GLU A 97 -27.98 20.17 33.34
C GLU A 97 -27.98 18.74 32.76
N ALA A 98 -29.12 18.06 32.77
CA ALA A 98 -29.24 16.74 32.12
C ALA A 98 -29.05 16.81 30.60
N CYS A 99 -29.47 17.91 29.99
CA CYS A 99 -29.28 18.15 28.56
C CYS A 99 -27.83 18.58 28.26
N LEU A 100 -27.35 19.65 28.91
CA LEU A 100 -26.05 20.27 28.62
C LEU A 100 -24.85 19.50 29.18
N GLY A 101 -25.06 18.77 30.28
CA GLY A 101 -23.99 18.22 31.11
C GLY A 101 -23.49 19.22 32.15
N THR A 102 -22.93 18.69 33.24
CA THR A 102 -22.48 19.46 34.40
C THR A 102 -21.40 20.47 34.05
N VAL A 103 -20.47 20.14 33.13
CA VAL A 103 -19.41 21.07 32.71
C VAL A 103 -20.00 22.31 32.03
N GLU A 104 -20.77 22.11 30.96
CA GLU A 104 -21.39 23.21 30.21
C GLU A 104 -22.42 23.96 31.06
N TRP A 105 -23.15 23.24 31.91
CA TRP A 105 -24.06 23.86 32.86
C TRP A 105 -23.30 24.75 33.85
N CYS A 106 -22.18 24.30 34.42
CA CYS A 106 -21.33 25.09 35.31
C CYS A 106 -20.63 26.27 34.63
N ARG A 107 -20.47 26.26 33.29
CA ARG A 107 -19.95 27.39 32.50
C ARG A 107 -20.96 28.53 32.35
N ARG A 108 -22.25 28.24 32.49
CA ARG A 108 -23.29 29.25 32.31
C ARG A 108 -23.23 30.34 33.36
N TYR A 109 -23.66 31.53 32.96
CA TYR A 109 -23.67 32.71 33.82
C TYR A 109 -24.44 32.48 35.12
N GLU A 110 -25.57 31.78 35.07
CA GLU A 110 -26.40 31.51 36.26
C GLU A 110 -25.68 30.61 37.26
N ALA A 111 -25.00 29.55 36.79
CA ALA A 111 -24.22 28.66 37.64
C ALA A 111 -22.97 29.36 38.19
N VAL A 112 -22.20 30.04 37.34
CA VAL A 112 -21.03 30.83 37.75
C VAL A 112 -21.42 31.87 38.81
N ARG A 113 -22.56 32.53 38.66
CA ARG A 113 -23.06 33.51 39.63
C ARG A 113 -23.44 32.86 40.96
N ALA A 114 -24.11 31.70 40.94
CA ALA A 114 -24.51 30.98 42.14
C ALA A 114 -23.31 30.41 42.92
N TRP A 115 -22.22 30.11 42.22
CA TRP A 115 -21.01 29.53 42.80
C TRP A 115 -19.89 30.54 43.05
N ARG A 116 -20.12 31.84 42.80
CA ARG A 116 -19.14 32.89 43.02
C ARG A 116 -18.87 33.08 44.51
N ASP A 117 -17.58 33.09 44.86
CA ASP A 117 -17.13 33.52 46.18
C ASP A 117 -16.70 34.99 46.11
N GLU A 118 -16.90 35.74 47.18
CA GLU A 118 -16.47 37.15 47.24
C GLU A 118 -14.95 37.28 47.08
N ALA A 119 -14.19 36.26 47.50
CA ALA A 119 -12.73 36.23 47.41
C ALA A 119 -12.17 35.97 46.00
N ASP A 120 -13.00 35.60 45.01
CA ASP A 120 -12.47 35.24 43.68
C ASP A 120 -12.15 36.42 42.77
N GLU A 121 -12.43 37.67 43.20
CA GLU A 121 -12.25 38.89 42.40
C GLU A 121 -12.94 38.84 41.01
N GLY A 122 -13.95 37.97 40.86
CA GLY A 122 -14.68 37.78 39.60
C GLY A 122 -14.09 36.71 38.66
N ASP A 123 -13.10 35.93 39.09
CA ASP A 123 -12.57 34.78 38.35
C ASP A 123 -13.66 33.71 38.14
N LYS A 124 -14.17 33.64 36.91
CA LYS A 124 -15.22 32.70 36.52
C LYS A 124 -14.75 31.24 36.60
N HIS A 125 -13.46 30.96 36.44
CA HIS A 125 -12.94 29.59 36.46
C HIS A 125 -12.93 29.01 37.88
N LYS A 126 -12.62 29.80 38.91
CA LYS A 126 -12.73 29.34 40.31
C LYS A 126 -14.18 28.98 40.68
N SER A 127 -15.13 29.80 40.24
CA SER A 127 -16.57 29.54 40.44
C SER A 127 -17.03 28.27 39.72
N MET A 128 -16.59 28.08 38.47
CA MET A 128 -16.85 26.88 37.69
C MET A 128 -16.24 25.63 38.36
N ASN A 129 -15.01 25.72 38.85
CA ASN A 129 -14.33 24.61 39.52
C ASN A 129 -15.02 24.23 40.83
N ARG A 130 -15.50 25.19 41.63
CA ARG A 130 -16.31 24.88 42.82
C ARG A 130 -17.66 24.27 42.46
N CYS A 131 -18.31 24.75 41.40
CA CYS A 131 -19.54 24.16 40.87
C CYS A 131 -19.35 22.68 40.52
N MET A 132 -18.24 22.34 39.85
CA MET A 132 -17.89 20.96 39.50
C MET A 132 -17.50 20.15 40.75
N ALA A 133 -16.64 20.69 41.63
CA ALA A 133 -16.15 20.00 42.83
C ALA A 133 -17.24 19.70 43.87
N TRP A 134 -18.34 20.46 43.88
CA TRP A 134 -19.48 20.22 44.77
C TRP A 134 -20.32 19.01 44.38
N ARG A 135 -20.28 18.65 43.09
CA ARG A 135 -21.03 17.50 42.59
C ARG A 135 -20.44 16.25 43.24
N VAL A 136 -21.30 15.28 43.55
CA VAL A 136 -20.77 13.94 43.77
C VAL A 136 -20.21 13.57 42.41
N ASP A 137 -18.88 13.44 42.33
CA ASP A 137 -18.28 12.65 41.25
C ASP A 137 -19.16 11.42 41.10
N MET A 138 -19.46 10.97 39.89
CA MET A 138 -19.96 9.62 39.73
C MET A 138 -18.85 8.70 40.25
N ALA A 139 -18.73 8.58 41.55
CA ALA A 139 -17.56 8.07 42.22
C ALA A 139 -17.50 6.63 41.79
N ASN A 140 -16.54 6.37 40.91
CA ASN A 140 -16.09 5.08 40.40
C ASN A 140 -16.80 4.48 39.18
N SER A 141 -17.87 5.05 38.62
CA SER A 141 -18.36 4.55 37.33
C SER A 141 -17.60 5.25 36.20
N LYS A 142 -16.44 4.68 35.87
CA LYS A 142 -15.73 5.00 34.64
C LYS A 142 -16.73 4.94 33.47
N LYS A 143 -16.70 5.95 32.59
CA LYS A 143 -17.51 5.94 31.36
C LYS A 143 -17.09 4.75 30.51
N ALA A 144 -18.05 4.05 29.90
CA ALA A 144 -17.72 2.98 28.97
C ALA A 144 -16.86 3.53 27.82
N TRP A 145 -15.80 2.80 27.46
CA TRP A 145 -14.96 3.17 26.32
C TRP A 145 -15.73 2.98 25.01
N GLN A 146 -15.64 3.95 24.10
CA GLN A 146 -16.37 3.98 22.85
C GLN A 146 -15.39 4.00 21.68
N ARG A 147 -15.64 3.14 20.68
CA ARG A 147 -14.80 3.04 19.48
C ARG A 147 -14.92 4.25 18.55
N GLY A 148 -16.04 4.96 18.62
CA GLY A 148 -16.40 5.93 17.61
C GLY A 148 -17.05 5.27 16.40
N THR A 149 -18.01 5.98 15.81
CA THR A 149 -18.78 5.54 14.64
C THR A 149 -18.34 6.24 13.35
N GLY A 150 -17.52 7.30 13.45
CA GLY A 150 -17.07 8.08 12.31
C GLY A 150 -18.10 9.03 11.73
N CYS A 151 -19.17 9.35 12.46
CA CYS A 151 -20.11 10.40 12.05
C CYS A 151 -19.44 11.79 12.08
N PHE A 152 -20.14 12.84 11.65
CA PHE A 152 -19.59 14.21 11.61
C PHE A 152 -19.82 15.04 12.88
N TYR A 153 -20.47 14.47 13.89
CA TYR A 153 -20.76 15.18 15.14
C TYR A 153 -19.54 15.16 16.06
N LYS A 154 -19.26 16.29 16.71
CA LYS A 154 -18.20 16.36 17.73
C LYS A 154 -18.71 15.79 19.05
N THR A 155 -18.91 14.48 19.08
CA THR A 155 -19.27 13.74 20.28
C THR A 155 -18.34 12.53 20.44
N GLU A 156 -18.15 12.08 21.68
CA GLU A 156 -17.31 10.93 21.99
C GLU A 156 -17.77 9.65 21.25
N ALA A 157 -19.08 9.40 21.20
CA ALA A 157 -19.68 8.28 20.47
C ALA A 157 -19.36 8.30 18.97
N CYS A 158 -19.06 9.49 18.45
CA CYS A 158 -18.78 9.72 17.05
C CYS A 158 -17.29 9.57 16.74
N LEU A 159 -16.44 10.25 17.51
CA LEU A 159 -15.00 10.31 17.29
C LEU A 159 -14.25 9.10 17.86
N GLY A 160 -14.78 8.51 18.94
CA GLY A 160 -14.15 7.49 19.77
C GLY A 160 -13.47 8.10 21.00
N THR A 161 -13.40 7.36 22.10
CA THR A 161 -12.86 7.85 23.39
C THR A 161 -11.41 8.30 23.27
N ASP A 162 -10.55 7.54 22.56
CA ASP A 162 -9.15 7.89 22.40
C ASP A 162 -8.99 9.22 21.63
N ALA A 163 -9.66 9.34 20.47
CA ALA A 163 -9.70 10.56 19.65
C ALA A 163 -10.30 11.76 20.41
N TRP A 164 -11.39 11.52 21.15
CA TRP A 164 -12.05 12.53 21.97
C TRP A 164 -11.10 13.08 23.03
N CYS A 165 -10.40 12.21 23.76
CA CYS A 165 -9.44 12.64 24.77
C CYS A 165 -8.20 13.31 24.17
N VAL A 166 -7.83 13.01 22.92
CA VAL A 166 -6.70 13.67 22.23
C VAL A 166 -7.08 15.09 21.77
N TRP A 167 -8.21 15.25 21.09
CA TRP A 167 -8.52 16.50 20.38
C TRP A 167 -9.60 17.36 21.04
N HIS A 168 -10.46 16.78 21.88
CA HIS A 168 -11.64 17.44 22.45
C HIS A 168 -11.71 17.34 23.98
N GLN A 169 -10.55 17.34 24.64
CA GLN A 169 -10.43 17.29 26.10
C GLN A 169 -10.95 18.54 26.84
N THR A 170 -11.77 19.41 26.24
CA THR A 170 -12.24 20.65 26.88
C THR A 170 -13.07 20.42 28.14
N GLU A 171 -13.57 19.19 28.33
CA GLU A 171 -14.28 18.73 29.53
C GLU A 171 -13.34 18.21 30.63
N TYR A 172 -12.05 18.02 30.34
CA TYR A 172 -11.09 17.42 31.26
C TYR A 172 -9.85 18.33 31.42
N PRO A 173 -9.23 18.37 32.61
CA PRO A 173 -8.01 19.16 32.82
C PRO A 173 -6.84 18.74 31.91
N SER A 174 -6.79 17.46 31.52
CA SER A 174 -5.74 16.90 30.68
C SER A 174 -6.22 15.65 29.92
N GLN A 175 -5.40 15.19 28.97
CA GLN A 175 -5.65 13.97 28.21
C GLN A 175 -5.67 12.75 29.13
N GLU A 176 -4.79 12.72 30.12
CA GLU A 176 -4.68 11.61 31.08
C GLU A 176 -5.91 11.52 31.95
N THR A 177 -6.40 12.65 32.47
CA THR A 177 -7.63 12.70 33.27
C THR A 177 -8.84 12.30 32.45
N CYS A 178 -8.89 12.67 31.16
CA CYS A 178 -9.90 12.16 30.24
C CYS A 178 -9.83 10.64 30.09
N LEU A 179 -8.65 10.09 29.80
CA LEU A 179 -8.48 8.64 29.62
C LEU A 179 -8.75 7.83 30.91
N ASP A 180 -8.44 8.38 32.09
CA ASP A 180 -8.70 7.74 33.38
C ASP A 180 -10.17 7.73 33.78
N ALA A 181 -10.94 8.71 33.28
CA ALA A 181 -12.37 8.77 33.46
C ALA A 181 -13.13 7.69 32.67
N HIS A 182 -12.45 6.92 31.82
CA HIS A 182 -13.05 5.85 31.02
C HIS A 182 -12.58 4.47 31.45
N GLU A 183 -13.41 3.47 31.13
CA GLU A 183 -13.09 2.06 31.30
C GLU A 183 -11.85 1.70 30.46
N PRO A 184 -11.09 0.67 30.85
CA PRO A 184 -9.97 0.19 30.06
C PRO A 184 -10.39 -0.15 28.62
N ARG A 185 -9.49 0.09 27.66
CA ARG A 185 -9.71 -0.29 26.26
C ARG A 185 -10.03 -1.78 26.15
N PRO A 186 -11.05 -2.17 25.38
CA PRO A 186 -11.23 -3.56 24.99
C PRO A 186 -9.97 -4.09 24.28
N ARG A 187 -9.64 -5.37 24.49
CA ARG A 187 -8.55 -6.03 23.74
C ARG A 187 -9.05 -6.49 22.37
N GLY A 188 -8.14 -6.54 21.40
CA GLY A 188 -8.45 -7.05 20.06
C GLY A 188 -9.24 -6.06 19.20
N LEU A 189 -9.10 -4.76 19.46
CA LEU A 189 -9.64 -3.73 18.59
C LEU A 189 -8.98 -3.84 17.20
N LEU A 190 -9.74 -3.70 16.12
CA LEU A 190 -9.13 -3.73 14.78
C LEU A 190 -8.38 -2.44 14.52
N TRP A 191 -7.16 -2.57 13.98
CA TRP A 191 -6.38 -1.46 13.45
C TRP A 191 -7.12 -0.73 12.32
N GLN A 192 -7.15 0.60 12.38
CA GLN A 192 -7.77 1.43 11.36
C GLN A 192 -6.72 2.32 10.68
N PHE A 193 -6.69 2.28 9.36
CA PHE A 193 -5.92 3.24 8.56
C PHE A 193 -6.73 4.52 8.35
N PRO A 194 -6.07 5.67 8.10
CA PRO A 194 -6.76 6.91 7.78
C PRO A 194 -7.76 6.76 6.61
N ASP A 195 -8.99 7.25 6.78
CA ASP A 195 -9.95 7.47 5.69
C ASP A 195 -10.28 8.95 5.59
N GLY A 196 -9.81 9.61 4.52
CA GLY A 196 -10.06 11.03 4.28
C GLY A 196 -11.53 11.43 4.09
N ARG A 197 -12.48 10.48 4.10
CA ARG A 197 -13.93 10.76 4.13
C ARG A 197 -14.46 10.95 5.55
N ALA A 198 -13.77 10.44 6.56
CA ALA A 198 -14.15 10.58 7.96
C ALA A 198 -13.65 11.93 8.52
N PRO A 199 -14.24 12.44 9.61
CA PRO A 199 -13.78 13.68 10.23
C PRO A 199 -12.32 13.59 10.64
N ALA A 200 -11.57 14.67 10.39
CA ALA A 200 -10.15 14.78 10.68
C ALA A 200 -9.81 14.81 12.19
N ASP A 201 -10.79 14.66 13.06
CA ASP A 201 -10.67 14.55 14.52
C ASP A 201 -11.25 13.22 15.03
N SER A 202 -11.51 12.26 14.14
CA SER A 202 -11.92 10.90 14.49
C SER A 202 -10.78 9.90 14.31
N GLU A 203 -10.87 8.74 14.98
CA GLU A 203 -9.94 7.64 14.71
C GLU A 203 -10.03 7.15 13.26
N LEU A 204 -11.24 7.14 12.68
CA LEU A 204 -11.42 6.77 11.27
C LEU A 204 -10.75 7.76 10.32
N GLY A 205 -10.71 9.05 10.65
CA GLY A 205 -10.08 10.07 9.82
C GLY A 205 -8.56 10.06 9.89
N ASN A 206 -8.00 9.95 11.10
CA ASN A 206 -6.54 9.99 11.31
C ASN A 206 -5.86 8.62 11.33
N GLY A 207 -6.65 7.54 11.35
CA GLY A 207 -6.17 6.21 11.67
C GLY A 207 -5.84 6.03 13.15
N THR A 208 -5.79 4.77 13.55
CA THR A 208 -5.37 4.33 14.87
C THR A 208 -4.02 4.91 15.28
N GLU A 209 -3.03 4.85 14.40
CA GLU A 209 -1.66 5.25 14.73
C GLU A 209 -1.60 6.74 15.02
N GLY A 210 -2.28 7.56 14.21
CA GLY A 210 -2.37 9.00 14.40
C GLY A 210 -2.99 9.35 15.76
N VAL A 211 -4.08 8.68 16.15
CA VAL A 211 -4.71 8.85 17.47
C VAL A 211 -3.76 8.43 18.59
N CYS A 212 -3.21 7.22 18.54
CA CYS A 212 -2.40 6.71 19.64
C CYS A 212 -1.10 7.50 19.81
N LEU A 213 -0.42 7.87 18.71
CA LEU A 213 0.82 8.65 18.77
C LEU A 213 0.59 10.09 19.26
N ALA A 214 -0.62 10.62 19.12
CA ALA A 214 -1.02 11.90 19.69
C ALA A 214 -1.29 11.84 21.21
N ILE A 215 -1.22 10.65 21.83
CA ILE A 215 -1.23 10.52 23.29
C ILE A 215 0.12 10.95 23.85
N HIS A 216 0.13 11.93 24.75
CA HIS A 216 1.32 12.51 25.36
C HIS A 216 2.06 11.52 26.26
N SER A 217 1.33 10.80 27.11
CA SER A 217 1.91 9.77 27.99
C SER A 217 2.38 8.55 27.19
N GLU A 218 3.67 8.23 27.27
CA GLU A 218 4.28 7.08 26.59
C GLU A 218 3.60 5.76 27.00
N ASP A 219 3.39 5.53 28.30
CA ASP A 219 2.74 4.31 28.79
C ASP A 219 1.31 4.16 28.25
N ARG A 220 0.57 5.26 28.13
CA ARG A 220 -0.81 5.24 27.59
C ARG A 220 -0.82 5.03 26.09
N ARG A 221 0.15 5.59 25.37
CA ARG A 221 0.36 5.37 23.94
C ARG A 221 0.64 3.90 23.66
N VAL A 222 1.55 3.28 24.41
CA VAL A 222 1.82 1.84 24.30
C VAL A 222 0.56 1.02 24.56
N ARG A 223 -0.20 1.31 25.62
CA ARG A 223 -1.48 0.62 25.88
C ARG A 223 -2.54 0.86 24.79
N CYS A 224 -2.53 2.01 24.13
CA CYS A 224 -3.44 2.32 23.02
C CYS A 224 -3.12 1.46 21.79
N LEU A 225 -1.83 1.32 21.49
CA LEU A 225 -1.29 0.51 20.41
C LEU A 225 -1.51 -0.99 20.69
N GLU A 226 -1.15 -1.49 21.88
CA GLU A 226 -1.32 -2.89 22.29
C GLU A 226 -2.78 -3.37 22.26
N ALA A 227 -3.74 -2.49 22.60
CA ALA A 227 -5.16 -2.82 22.56
C ALA A 227 -5.65 -3.20 21.16
N ARG A 228 -4.93 -2.76 20.11
CA ARG A 228 -5.26 -2.99 18.70
C ARG A 228 -4.43 -4.08 18.02
N GLY A 229 -3.51 -4.69 18.77
CA GLY A 229 -2.61 -5.71 18.26
C GLY A 229 -1.51 -5.15 17.35
N PRO A 230 -0.70 -6.03 16.74
CA PRO A 230 0.37 -5.63 15.84
C PRO A 230 -0.21 -5.01 14.56
N VAL A 231 0.44 -3.95 14.07
CA VAL A 231 0.06 -3.30 12.81
C VAL A 231 0.36 -4.23 11.65
N PRO A 232 -0.58 -4.49 10.72
CA PRO A 232 -0.25 -5.25 9.51
C PRO A 232 0.96 -4.63 8.79
N TYR A 233 1.90 -5.46 8.36
CA TYR A 233 3.00 -4.97 7.51
C TYR A 233 2.45 -4.64 6.14
N GLU A 234 2.52 -3.37 5.76
CA GLU A 234 2.05 -2.88 4.47
C GLU A 234 3.21 -2.80 3.49
N MET A 235 3.01 -3.33 2.29
CA MET A 235 3.94 -3.14 1.20
C MET A 235 3.65 -1.83 0.47
N PRO A 236 4.66 -1.18 -0.12
CA PRO A 236 4.44 0.05 -0.88
C PRO A 236 3.34 -0.12 -1.92
N LEU A 237 2.45 0.86 -1.93
CA LEU A 237 1.25 0.88 -2.76
C LEU A 237 0.40 -0.40 -2.60
N GLY A 238 0.14 -0.80 -1.36
CA GLY A 238 -0.70 -1.95 -1.02
C GLY A 238 -2.19 -1.71 -1.29
N PRO A 239 -3.02 -2.75 -1.11
CA PRO A 239 -4.48 -2.64 -1.23
C PRO A 239 -5.05 -1.51 -0.37
N GLY A 240 -5.90 -0.66 -0.96
CA GLY A 240 -6.52 0.46 -0.25
C GLY A 240 -5.68 1.75 -0.21
N CYS A 241 -4.46 1.76 -0.75
CA CYS A 241 -3.75 3.01 -1.01
C CYS A 241 -4.54 3.89 -2.00
N ARG A 242 -4.97 5.07 -1.57
CA ARG A 242 -5.61 6.06 -2.45
C ARG A 242 -4.54 6.91 -3.11
N VAL A 243 -4.32 6.66 -4.39
CA VAL A 243 -3.26 7.26 -5.20
C VAL A 243 -3.58 8.70 -5.62
N THR A 244 -4.67 9.33 -5.19
CA THR A 244 -5.00 10.70 -5.61
C THR A 244 -4.66 11.75 -4.53
N GLY A 245 -3.87 12.76 -4.92
CA GLY A 245 -3.62 13.98 -4.13
C GLY A 245 -2.42 13.97 -3.18
N LYS A 246 -2.25 15.08 -2.43
CA LYS A 246 -1.16 15.29 -1.46
C LYS A 246 -1.22 14.36 -0.24
N ALA A 247 -2.32 13.64 -0.05
CA ALA A 247 -2.52 12.71 1.07
C ALA A 247 -1.65 11.45 0.99
N ARG A 248 -1.02 11.16 -0.16
CA ARG A 248 -0.11 10.00 -0.33
C ARG A 248 1.02 9.94 0.70
N THR A 249 1.50 11.08 1.19
CA THR A 249 2.73 11.12 2.00
C THR A 249 2.52 10.63 3.43
N MET A 250 1.28 10.46 3.90
CA MET A 250 0.98 10.16 5.30
C MET A 250 0.11 8.90 5.49
N ASP A 251 0.01 8.02 4.48
CA ASP A 251 -0.66 6.72 4.59
C ASP A 251 0.35 5.58 4.41
N GLU A 252 0.52 4.77 5.47
CA GLU A 252 1.43 3.64 5.47
C GLU A 252 1.15 2.64 4.34
N ARG A 253 -0.13 2.44 3.97
CA ARG A 253 -0.49 1.54 2.84
C ARG A 253 0.09 2.03 1.52
N CYS A 254 0.29 3.34 1.39
CA CYS A 254 0.86 3.92 0.18
C CYS A 254 2.39 3.90 0.20
N VAL A 255 3.01 4.25 1.33
CA VAL A 255 4.47 4.35 1.40
C VAL A 255 5.17 3.03 1.76
N GLY A 256 4.44 2.07 2.32
CA GLY A 256 4.97 0.83 2.87
C GLY A 256 5.62 0.99 4.25
N SER A 257 5.57 -0.08 5.04
CA SER A 257 5.99 -0.10 6.44
C SER A 257 7.46 0.25 6.65
N ALA A 258 8.37 -0.19 5.78
CA ALA A 258 9.79 0.10 5.93
C ALA A 258 10.10 1.61 5.80
N LYS A 259 9.51 2.26 4.80
CA LYS A 259 9.64 3.72 4.61
C LYS A 259 8.89 4.48 5.69
N TRP A 260 7.68 4.06 6.02
CA TRP A 260 6.87 4.65 7.09
C TRP A 260 7.65 4.67 8.41
N CYS A 261 8.24 3.55 8.80
CA CYS A 261 9.07 3.46 10.00
C CYS A 261 10.32 4.33 9.95
N SER A 262 10.81 4.67 8.76
CA SER A 262 11.94 5.60 8.61
C SER A 262 11.51 7.04 8.85
N MET A 263 10.27 7.38 8.49
CA MET A 263 9.68 8.69 8.76
C MET A 263 9.25 8.84 10.23
N MET A 264 8.80 7.74 10.85
CA MET A 264 8.24 7.73 12.22
C MET A 264 9.28 7.39 13.31
N GLN A 265 10.57 7.47 13.00
CA GLN A 265 11.65 7.17 13.95
C GLN A 265 11.57 8.03 15.22
N ARG A 266 11.08 9.27 15.13
CA ARG A 266 10.93 10.15 16.31
C ARG A 266 9.89 9.61 17.30
N GLN A 267 8.80 9.04 16.79
CA GLN A 267 7.67 8.56 17.58
C GLN A 267 7.93 7.16 18.15
N TYR A 268 8.62 6.30 17.41
CA TYR A 268 8.99 4.94 17.81
C TYR A 268 10.41 4.80 18.38
N LYS A 269 11.12 5.91 18.56
CA LYS A 269 12.54 6.02 18.96
C LYS A 269 13.52 5.48 17.91
N THR A 270 13.24 4.34 17.27
CA THR A 270 14.09 3.74 16.22
C THR A 270 13.25 3.14 15.09
N HIS A 271 13.86 3.02 13.90
CA HIS A 271 13.27 2.31 12.75
C HIS A 271 12.95 0.85 13.08
N LYS A 272 13.88 0.18 13.78
CA LYS A 272 13.73 -1.22 14.16
C LYS A 272 12.56 -1.44 15.13
N ALA A 273 12.43 -0.62 16.16
CA ALA A 273 11.31 -0.72 17.11
C ALA A 273 9.95 -0.51 16.43
N CYS A 274 9.89 0.38 15.44
CA CYS A 274 8.70 0.57 14.62
C CYS A 274 8.35 -0.70 13.81
N LEU A 275 9.35 -1.36 13.22
CA LEU A 275 9.13 -2.61 12.48
C LEU A 275 8.80 -3.80 13.39
N GLU A 276 9.40 -3.88 14.58
CA GLU A 276 9.10 -4.91 15.58
C GLU A 276 7.66 -4.79 16.14
N PHE A 277 7.07 -3.59 16.06
CA PHE A 277 5.66 -3.36 16.42
C PHE A 277 4.66 -3.83 15.34
N ARG A 278 5.15 -4.09 14.12
CA ARG A 278 4.33 -4.60 13.02
C ARG A 278 4.27 -6.12 13.05
N ALA A 279 3.22 -6.65 12.44
CA ALA A 279 3.17 -8.04 12.06
C ALA A 279 4.37 -8.36 11.15
N PRO A 280 4.84 -9.62 11.13
CA PRO A 280 5.85 -10.03 10.17
C PRO A 280 5.42 -9.68 8.75
N ARG A 281 6.40 -9.34 7.90
CA ARG A 281 6.16 -9.18 6.47
C ARG A 281 5.49 -10.45 5.93
N PRO A 282 4.38 -10.36 5.19
CA PRO A 282 3.75 -11.54 4.62
C PRO A 282 4.71 -12.23 3.64
N ASP A 283 4.82 -13.56 3.75
CA ASP A 283 5.58 -14.39 2.81
C ASP A 283 4.86 -14.51 1.46
N GLU A 284 3.52 -14.41 1.47
CA GLU A 284 2.70 -14.41 0.27
C GLU A 284 2.85 -13.10 -0.49
N LYS A 285 3.31 -13.22 -1.73
CA LYS A 285 3.47 -12.10 -2.64
C LYS A 285 2.12 -11.73 -3.25
N LEU A 286 1.89 -10.44 -3.46
CA LEU A 286 0.70 -9.96 -4.16
C LEU A 286 0.75 -10.38 -5.63
N ALA A 287 -0.37 -10.86 -6.17
CA ALA A 287 -0.44 -11.28 -7.57
C ALA A 287 -0.04 -10.16 -8.54
N TRP A 288 0.78 -10.50 -9.53
CA TRP A 288 1.14 -9.57 -10.60
C TRP A 288 -0.09 -9.27 -11.48
N ARG A 289 -0.35 -8.00 -11.75
CA ARG A 289 -1.48 -7.55 -12.56
C ARG A 289 -0.99 -6.89 -13.84
N SER A 290 -1.38 -7.44 -14.98
CA SER A 290 -1.20 -6.77 -16.27
C SER A 290 -2.13 -5.55 -16.37
N LYS A 291 -1.71 -4.53 -17.14
CA LYS A 291 -2.54 -3.36 -17.41
C LYS A 291 -3.87 -3.77 -18.04
N SER A 292 -4.98 -3.22 -17.53
CA SER A 292 -6.29 -3.45 -18.13
C SER A 292 -6.39 -2.82 -19.52
N LYS A 293 -7.14 -3.48 -20.43
CA LYS A 293 -7.48 -2.92 -21.73
C LYS A 293 -8.50 -1.78 -21.62
N SER A 294 -9.31 -1.76 -20.57
CA SER A 294 -10.28 -0.69 -20.32
C SER A 294 -9.57 0.59 -19.89
N GLN A 295 -10.12 1.75 -20.29
CA GLN A 295 -9.65 3.04 -19.78
C GLN A 295 -9.80 3.09 -18.26
N CYS A 296 -8.75 3.51 -17.56
CA CYS A 296 -8.80 3.72 -16.12
C CYS A 296 -9.56 5.01 -15.80
N GLY A 297 -10.46 4.95 -14.83
CA GLY A 297 -11.09 6.15 -14.27
C GLY A 297 -10.09 7.01 -13.48
N GLU A 298 -10.58 8.08 -12.87
CA GLU A 298 -9.76 9.02 -12.07
C GLU A 298 -9.03 8.35 -10.90
N PHE A 299 -9.53 7.20 -10.43
CA PHE A 299 -8.87 6.37 -9.42
C PHE A 299 -8.10 5.26 -10.11
N GLU A 300 -6.86 5.56 -10.48
CA GLU A 300 -5.90 4.56 -10.92
C GLU A 300 -5.73 3.55 -9.76
N SER A 301 -6.11 2.29 -10.00
CA SER A 301 -5.82 1.15 -9.12
C SER A 301 -4.81 0.24 -9.82
N GLU A 302 -4.06 -0.56 -9.05
CA GLU A 302 -3.09 -1.51 -9.62
C GLU A 302 -3.74 -2.43 -10.66
N ALA A 303 -4.95 -2.92 -10.39
CA ALA A 303 -5.70 -3.76 -11.32
C ALA A 303 -6.00 -3.06 -12.65
N CYS A 304 -6.05 -1.73 -12.65
CA CYS A 304 -6.30 -0.96 -13.86
C CYS A 304 -5.02 -0.59 -14.59
N VAL A 305 -4.06 0.05 -13.90
CA VAL A 305 -2.83 0.55 -14.56
C VAL A 305 -1.77 -0.54 -14.77
N GLY A 306 -1.90 -1.67 -14.07
CA GLY A 306 -0.94 -2.77 -14.05
C GLY A 306 0.16 -2.54 -13.01
N THR A 307 0.67 -3.64 -12.45
CA THR A 307 1.72 -3.68 -11.42
C THR A 307 2.96 -2.89 -11.81
N GLU A 308 3.39 -3.00 -13.06
CA GLU A 308 4.59 -2.32 -13.54
C GLU A 308 4.47 -0.80 -13.38
N ARG A 309 3.47 -0.19 -14.02
CA ARG A 309 3.18 1.24 -13.88
C ARG A 309 2.85 1.63 -12.44
N TRP A 310 2.17 0.75 -11.72
CA TRP A 310 1.84 0.96 -10.31
C TRP A 310 3.10 1.14 -9.47
N CYS A 311 4.06 0.22 -9.54
CA CYS A 311 5.32 0.32 -8.81
C CYS A 311 6.21 1.47 -9.29
N PHE A 312 6.14 1.87 -10.56
CA PHE A 312 6.81 3.07 -11.06
C PHE A 312 6.26 4.40 -10.50
N MET A 313 5.07 4.40 -9.88
CA MET A 313 4.58 5.58 -9.15
C MET A 313 5.22 5.76 -7.78
N ALA A 314 5.90 4.74 -7.26
CA ALA A 314 6.66 4.82 -6.02
C ALA A 314 7.98 5.57 -6.25
N ASP A 315 8.62 6.03 -5.17
CA ASP A 315 9.98 6.54 -5.28
C ASP A 315 10.98 5.42 -5.65
N GLU A 316 12.17 5.77 -6.14
CA GLU A 316 13.18 4.80 -6.60
C GLU A 316 13.56 3.78 -5.51
N ALA A 317 13.56 4.20 -4.23
CA ALA A 317 13.87 3.32 -3.10
C ALA A 317 12.72 2.32 -2.82
N GLN A 318 11.47 2.75 -2.97
CA GLN A 318 10.27 1.94 -2.75
C GLN A 318 9.97 1.02 -3.92
N GLN A 319 10.40 1.36 -5.13
CA GLN A 319 10.13 0.59 -6.34
C GLN A 319 10.62 -0.86 -6.21
N GLY A 320 11.83 -1.06 -5.68
CA GLY A 320 12.39 -2.39 -5.44
C GLY A 320 11.57 -3.20 -4.43
N GLU A 321 11.13 -2.57 -3.33
CA GLU A 321 10.25 -3.22 -2.35
C GLU A 321 8.87 -3.55 -2.93
N CYS A 322 8.32 -2.65 -3.75
CA CYS A 322 7.05 -2.81 -4.43
C CYS A 322 7.06 -4.04 -5.33
N PHE A 323 8.11 -4.22 -6.13
CA PHE A 323 8.27 -5.41 -6.97
C PHE A 323 8.61 -6.67 -6.17
N ALA A 324 9.47 -6.57 -5.15
CA ALA A 324 9.81 -7.71 -4.30
C ALA A 324 8.58 -8.26 -3.56
N GLY A 325 7.60 -7.40 -3.27
CA GLY A 325 6.32 -7.75 -2.69
C GLY A 325 5.31 -8.40 -3.63
N ARG A 326 5.62 -8.51 -4.92
CA ARG A 326 4.69 -9.04 -5.91
C ARG A 326 5.24 -10.29 -6.55
N GLU A 327 4.33 -11.11 -7.06
CA GLU A 327 4.69 -12.22 -7.91
C GLU A 327 5.53 -11.72 -9.07
N THR A 328 6.44 -12.57 -9.52
CA THR A 328 7.29 -12.25 -10.65
C THR A 328 6.41 -12.07 -11.88
N ALA A 329 6.63 -10.98 -12.63
CA ALA A 329 5.90 -10.75 -13.86
C ALA A 329 6.04 -11.94 -14.81
N PRO A 330 4.94 -12.41 -15.43
CA PRO A 330 5.02 -13.54 -16.35
C PRO A 330 5.94 -13.20 -17.52
N LEU A 331 6.80 -14.14 -17.88
CA LEU A 331 7.59 -14.04 -19.11
C LEU A 331 6.65 -14.21 -20.30
N LEU A 332 6.63 -13.23 -21.18
CA LEU A 332 5.85 -13.30 -22.40
C LEU A 332 6.77 -13.82 -23.51
N PRO A 333 6.50 -15.01 -24.09
CA PRO A 333 7.22 -15.45 -25.27
C PRO A 333 6.91 -14.52 -26.45
N GLU A 334 7.85 -14.38 -27.36
CA GLU A 334 7.65 -13.64 -28.61
C GLU A 334 6.46 -14.27 -29.36
N ARG A 335 5.43 -13.46 -29.65
CA ARG A 335 4.22 -13.93 -30.34
C ARG A 335 4.52 -14.09 -31.82
N LEU A 336 4.93 -15.29 -32.24
CA LEU A 336 5.23 -15.65 -33.64
C LEU A 336 3.98 -15.76 -34.56
N GLU A 337 2.86 -15.13 -34.19
CA GLU A 337 1.56 -15.32 -34.87
C GLU A 337 1.51 -14.76 -36.31
N GLY A 338 2.51 -14.01 -36.76
CA GLY A 338 2.55 -13.50 -38.13
C GLY A 338 3.20 -14.43 -39.16
N ARG A 339 3.80 -15.57 -38.79
CA ARG A 339 4.72 -16.28 -39.70
C ARG A 339 4.22 -17.61 -40.27
N LEU A 340 3.14 -18.20 -39.75
CA LEU A 340 2.75 -19.57 -40.14
C LEU A 340 1.45 -19.69 -40.94
N GLU A 341 0.64 -18.64 -41.10
CA GLU A 341 -0.69 -18.78 -41.75
C GLU A 341 -0.79 -18.31 -43.20
N GLU A 342 0.26 -17.78 -43.82
CA GLU A 342 0.24 -17.38 -45.25
C GLU A 342 1.06 -18.28 -46.17
N ARG A 343 0.97 -19.60 -45.97
CA ARG A 343 1.19 -20.53 -47.08
C ARG A 343 -0.16 -21.11 -47.48
N PRO A 344 -0.87 -20.52 -48.45
CA PRO A 344 -1.94 -21.23 -49.12
C PRO A 344 -1.29 -22.46 -49.76
N ASP A 345 -1.52 -23.65 -49.21
CA ASP A 345 -1.31 -24.91 -49.90
C ASP A 345 -2.37 -25.04 -51.02
N GLU A 346 -2.30 -24.14 -52.00
CA GLU A 346 -2.93 -24.34 -53.30
C GLU A 346 -1.92 -25.02 -54.21
N ARG A 347 -1.70 -26.31 -53.96
CA ARG A 347 -1.26 -27.23 -54.99
C ARG A 347 -2.27 -28.38 -55.03
N PRO A 348 -3.27 -28.33 -55.94
CA PRO A 348 -4.11 -29.49 -56.19
C PRO A 348 -3.24 -30.56 -56.85
N ASP A 349 -2.96 -31.63 -56.12
CA ASP A 349 -2.46 -32.89 -56.68
C ASP A 349 -3.61 -33.55 -57.48
N GLU A 350 -3.83 -33.08 -58.71
CA GLU A 350 -4.65 -33.78 -59.71
C GLU A 350 -3.84 -34.03 -60.97
N ARG A 351 -2.77 -34.84 -60.87
CA ARG A 351 -2.20 -35.48 -62.06
C ARG A 351 -1.26 -36.62 -61.70
N LEU A 352 -1.76 -37.85 -61.53
CA LEU A 352 -1.08 -39.11 -61.89
C LEU A 352 -1.87 -40.35 -61.43
N GLU A 353 -3.02 -40.63 -62.03
CA GLU A 353 -3.56 -42.00 -62.12
C GLU A 353 -4.31 -42.19 -63.44
N GLU A 354 -3.60 -42.14 -64.59
CA GLU A 354 -4.18 -42.64 -65.85
C GLU A 354 -3.11 -42.90 -66.92
N ARG A 355 -2.12 -43.77 -66.67
CA ARG A 355 -1.33 -44.35 -67.79
C ARG A 355 -0.53 -45.60 -67.46
N LEU A 356 -1.19 -46.66 -67.01
CA LEU A 356 -0.60 -47.99 -67.07
C LEU A 356 -1.67 -48.99 -67.49
N GLU A 357 -1.88 -49.12 -68.80
CA GLU A 357 -2.28 -50.40 -69.42
C GLU A 357 -2.13 -50.33 -70.95
N GLY A 358 -1.38 -51.30 -71.49
CA GLY A 358 -1.39 -51.65 -72.92
C GLY A 358 -0.32 -50.98 -73.79
N ARG A 359 0.78 -51.70 -74.08
CA ARG A 359 0.97 -52.37 -75.39
C ARG A 359 2.26 -53.20 -75.44
N LEU A 360 2.07 -54.47 -75.76
CA LEU A 360 3.08 -55.46 -76.16
C LEU A 360 3.73 -55.11 -77.51
N GLU A 361 5.00 -55.54 -77.61
CA GLU A 361 5.73 -56.11 -78.76
C GLU A 361 5.66 -55.43 -80.15
N GLU A 362 6.83 -55.02 -80.67
CA GLU A 362 7.55 -55.70 -81.78
C GLU A 362 8.81 -54.89 -82.22
N ARG A 363 9.90 -55.63 -82.50
CA ARG A 363 11.13 -55.23 -83.23
C ARG A 363 10.80 -54.94 -84.73
N PRO A 364 11.65 -54.35 -85.61
CA PRO A 364 13.11 -54.59 -85.74
C PRO A 364 14.00 -53.38 -86.14
N ASP A 365 15.30 -53.70 -86.23
CA ASP A 365 16.48 -52.93 -86.62
C ASP A 365 16.38 -52.11 -87.93
N GLU A 366 16.99 -50.92 -87.99
CA GLU A 366 17.94 -50.49 -89.06
C GLU A 366 18.54 -49.09 -88.78
N ARG A 367 19.86 -48.99 -88.99
CA ARG A 367 20.73 -47.79 -88.98
C ARG A 367 20.57 -47.06 -90.34
N PRO A 368 20.79 -45.74 -90.46
CA PRO A 368 22.14 -45.25 -90.77
C PRO A 368 22.52 -43.89 -90.13
N ASP A 369 23.83 -43.67 -90.11
CA ASP A 369 24.54 -42.47 -89.63
C ASP A 369 24.18 -41.19 -90.39
N GLU A 370 24.18 -40.02 -89.72
CA GLU A 370 24.76 -38.75 -90.21
C GLU A 370 24.74 -37.64 -89.13
N LYS A 371 25.87 -36.94 -89.03
CA LYS A 371 26.22 -35.70 -88.26
C LYS A 371 25.28 -34.50 -88.61
N PRO A 372 25.31 -33.30 -87.95
CA PRO A 372 26.46 -32.66 -87.30
C PRO A 372 26.20 -31.85 -86.01
N ASP A 373 27.32 -31.30 -85.51
CA ASP A 373 27.60 -30.42 -84.38
C ASP A 373 26.72 -29.16 -84.21
N GLU A 374 26.92 -28.55 -83.02
CA GLU A 374 26.63 -27.18 -82.58
C GLU A 374 25.26 -26.93 -81.90
N ARG A 375 25.26 -27.03 -80.56
CA ARG A 375 24.29 -26.30 -79.72
C ARG A 375 25.06 -25.41 -78.73
N PRO A 376 24.93 -24.08 -78.82
CA PRO A 376 25.62 -23.15 -77.93
C PRO A 376 25.12 -23.25 -76.48
N ASP A 377 26.08 -23.32 -75.56
CA ASP A 377 25.93 -23.05 -74.14
C ASP A 377 25.53 -21.59 -73.91
N GLU A 378 24.24 -21.30 -73.73
CA GLU A 378 23.81 -20.14 -72.93
C GLU A 378 22.46 -20.45 -72.27
N ARG A 379 22.50 -21.02 -71.06
CA ARG A 379 21.37 -21.02 -70.13
C ARG A 379 21.57 -19.80 -69.22
N PRO A 380 20.74 -18.74 -69.31
CA PRO A 380 20.83 -17.64 -68.36
C PRO A 380 20.28 -18.14 -67.02
N ASP A 381 21.16 -18.42 -66.07
CA ASP A 381 20.81 -18.52 -64.65
C ASP A 381 20.40 -17.14 -64.13
N LYS A 382 19.20 -16.70 -64.52
CA LYS A 382 18.49 -15.63 -63.81
C LYS A 382 17.60 -16.28 -62.76
N ARG A 383 18.24 -16.79 -61.71
CA ARG A 383 17.57 -17.01 -60.43
C ARG A 383 17.23 -15.62 -59.87
N PRO A 384 15.96 -15.27 -59.62
CA PRO A 384 15.63 -14.05 -58.90
C PRO A 384 16.04 -14.28 -57.44
N ASP A 385 17.30 -14.03 -57.14
CA ASP A 385 17.76 -13.86 -55.77
C ASP A 385 17.23 -12.53 -55.25
N LYS A 386 16.87 -12.56 -53.96
CA LYS A 386 16.25 -11.48 -53.16
C LYS A 386 14.73 -11.41 -53.31
N ARG A 387 14.05 -12.39 -52.70
CA ARG A 387 12.85 -12.04 -51.94
C ARG A 387 13.25 -10.93 -50.95
N PRO A 388 12.64 -9.73 -51.00
CA PRO A 388 12.69 -8.85 -49.86
C PRO A 388 11.97 -9.60 -48.75
N TYR A 389 12.70 -10.09 -47.75
CA TYR A 389 12.09 -10.22 -46.44
C TYR A 389 11.80 -8.77 -46.03
N GLU A 390 10.61 -8.29 -46.40
CA GLU A 390 10.02 -7.12 -45.78
C GLU A 390 9.98 -7.44 -44.31
N ARG A 391 10.99 -6.92 -43.61
CA ARG A 391 11.03 -6.82 -42.16
C ARG A 391 9.68 -6.22 -41.81
N VAL A 392 8.80 -7.01 -41.19
CA VAL A 392 7.71 -6.46 -40.39
C VAL A 392 8.43 -5.51 -39.45
N GLU A 393 8.30 -4.21 -39.72
CA GLU A 393 9.12 -3.25 -39.02
C GLU A 393 8.90 -3.45 -37.53
N ALA A 394 9.98 -3.71 -36.78
CA ALA A 394 9.93 -3.77 -35.32
C ALA A 394 9.34 -2.47 -34.71
N SER A 395 9.13 -1.43 -35.53
CA SER A 395 8.35 -0.24 -35.23
C SER A 395 6.88 -0.52 -34.91
N GLN A 396 6.27 -1.60 -35.43
CA GLN A 396 4.85 -1.89 -35.23
C GLN A 396 4.54 -2.59 -33.90
N CYS A 397 5.53 -3.24 -33.28
CA CYS A 397 5.35 -3.91 -32.00
C CYS A 397 5.69 -2.98 -30.83
N ALA A 398 4.65 -2.31 -30.32
CA ALA A 398 4.79 -1.35 -29.23
C ALA A 398 4.88 -2.01 -27.84
N ASP A 399 4.44 -3.26 -27.68
CA ASP A 399 4.34 -3.93 -26.38
C ASP A 399 5.32 -5.10 -26.20
N GLU A 400 5.49 -5.48 -24.94
CA GLU A 400 6.35 -6.60 -24.55
C GLU A 400 5.82 -7.94 -25.06
N ALA A 401 4.49 -8.10 -25.10
CA ALA A 401 3.86 -9.33 -25.55
C ALA A 401 4.29 -9.67 -26.99
N CYS A 402 4.49 -8.66 -27.84
CA CYS A 402 5.02 -8.90 -29.18
C CYS A 402 6.53 -9.16 -29.17
N LEU A 403 7.35 -8.30 -28.54
CA LEU A 403 8.82 -8.40 -28.63
C LEU A 403 9.42 -9.56 -27.81
N GLY A 404 8.69 -10.06 -26.81
CA GLY A 404 9.19 -10.97 -25.79
C GLY A 404 9.99 -10.25 -24.70
N THR A 405 9.95 -10.78 -23.48
CA THR A 405 10.52 -10.13 -22.29
C THR A 405 12.02 -9.82 -22.40
N VAL A 406 12.79 -10.70 -23.04
CA VAL A 406 14.24 -10.51 -23.16
C VAL A 406 14.58 -9.32 -24.06
N ALA A 407 14.06 -9.29 -25.29
CA ALA A 407 14.28 -8.18 -26.21
C ALA A 407 13.69 -6.88 -25.65
N TRP A 408 12.52 -6.95 -25.00
CA TRP A 408 11.91 -5.82 -24.32
C TRP A 408 12.83 -5.19 -23.26
N CYS A 409 13.37 -5.99 -22.34
CA CYS A 409 14.30 -5.51 -21.33
C CYS A 409 15.64 -5.03 -21.91
N MET A 410 16.10 -5.57 -23.05
CA MET A 410 17.35 -5.13 -23.68
C MET A 410 17.23 -3.77 -24.38
N ASP A 411 16.08 -3.50 -25.00
CA ASP A 411 15.91 -2.39 -25.93
C ASP A 411 15.01 -1.27 -25.38
N ARG A 412 14.05 -1.60 -24.53
CA ARG A 412 12.99 -0.68 -24.10
C ARG A 412 12.91 -0.42 -22.59
N TRP A 413 13.86 -0.91 -21.81
CA TRP A 413 13.91 -0.65 -20.36
C TRP A 413 13.91 0.84 -20.01
N LYS A 414 14.59 1.69 -20.80
CA LYS A 414 14.60 3.15 -20.59
C LYS A 414 13.24 3.80 -20.85
N GLN A 415 12.51 3.31 -21.84
CA GLN A 415 11.20 3.87 -22.23
C GLN A 415 10.11 3.52 -21.21
N THR A 416 10.31 2.43 -20.47
CA THR A 416 9.38 1.93 -19.44
C THR A 416 9.69 2.47 -18.05
N GLY A 417 10.82 3.19 -17.88
CA GLY A 417 11.19 3.85 -16.62
C GLY A 417 12.10 3.02 -15.71
N TYR A 418 12.56 1.84 -16.13
CA TYR A 418 13.55 1.09 -15.35
C TYR A 418 14.85 1.88 -15.22
N GLY A 419 15.53 1.76 -14.08
CA GLY A 419 16.84 2.39 -13.86
C GLY A 419 17.98 1.75 -14.66
N SER A 420 17.85 0.47 -15.03
CA SER A 420 18.83 -0.24 -15.86
C SER A 420 18.21 -1.47 -16.54
N GLN A 421 18.90 -2.00 -17.55
CA GLN A 421 18.58 -3.30 -18.15
C GLN A 421 18.56 -4.42 -17.09
N ALA A 422 19.54 -4.43 -16.18
CA ALA A 422 19.60 -5.41 -15.09
C ALA A 422 18.42 -5.28 -14.12
N HIS A 423 17.96 -4.06 -13.84
CA HIS A 423 16.77 -3.83 -13.01
C HIS A 423 15.51 -4.39 -13.68
N CYS A 424 15.34 -4.19 -15.00
CA CYS A 424 14.24 -4.82 -15.74
C CYS A 424 14.25 -6.34 -15.58
N PHE A 425 15.38 -7.00 -15.82
CA PHE A 425 15.50 -8.44 -15.68
C PHE A 425 15.25 -8.94 -14.25
N ALA A 426 15.75 -8.23 -13.23
CA ALA A 426 15.52 -8.56 -11.83
C ALA A 426 14.03 -8.54 -11.45
N VAL A 427 13.27 -7.55 -11.94
CA VAL A 427 11.81 -7.47 -11.74
C VAL A 427 11.10 -8.64 -12.42
N ARG A 428 11.64 -9.13 -13.53
CA ARG A 428 11.14 -10.32 -14.25
C ARG A 428 11.65 -11.65 -13.69
N GLY A 429 12.44 -11.61 -12.61
CA GLY A 429 13.07 -12.81 -12.03
C GLY A 429 13.98 -13.54 -13.00
N VAL A 430 14.49 -12.84 -14.02
CA VAL A 430 15.48 -13.36 -14.96
C VAL A 430 16.84 -12.88 -14.49
N GLU A 431 17.79 -13.79 -14.36
CA GLU A 431 19.17 -13.45 -14.10
C GLU A 431 20.01 -13.87 -15.32
N PRO A 432 20.17 -12.98 -16.34
CA PRO A 432 20.82 -13.36 -17.59
C PRO A 432 22.24 -13.90 -17.36
N ALA A 433 22.95 -13.36 -16.37
CA ALA A 433 24.28 -13.83 -16.00
C ALA A 433 24.26 -15.27 -15.48
N ALA A 434 23.34 -15.62 -14.57
CA ALA A 434 23.20 -16.97 -14.06
C ALA A 434 22.74 -17.95 -15.15
N PHE A 435 21.81 -17.52 -16.02
CA PHE A 435 21.39 -18.32 -17.17
C PHE A 435 22.56 -18.59 -18.12
N MET A 436 23.30 -17.55 -18.54
CA MET A 436 24.45 -17.71 -19.43
C MET A 436 25.57 -18.53 -18.78
N ALA A 437 25.80 -18.40 -17.47
CA ALA A 437 26.72 -19.25 -16.74
C ALA A 437 26.27 -20.73 -16.75
N SER A 438 24.98 -20.99 -16.57
CA SER A 438 24.41 -22.34 -16.67
C SER A 438 24.53 -22.91 -18.09
N VAL A 439 24.23 -22.13 -19.13
CA VAL A 439 24.41 -22.54 -20.52
C VAL A 439 25.88 -22.83 -20.79
N TYR A 440 26.79 -21.94 -20.40
CA TYR A 440 28.22 -22.12 -20.58
C TYR A 440 28.70 -23.41 -19.91
N THR A 441 28.29 -23.65 -18.66
CA THR A 441 28.67 -24.87 -17.91
C THR A 441 28.19 -26.13 -18.63
N LYS A 442 26.90 -26.19 -19.01
CA LYS A 442 26.33 -27.36 -19.70
C LYS A 442 26.92 -27.59 -21.09
N VAL A 443 27.16 -26.52 -21.86
CA VAL A 443 27.77 -26.60 -23.18
C VAL A 443 29.23 -27.04 -23.06
N VAL A 444 29.99 -26.51 -22.10
CA VAL A 444 31.38 -26.92 -21.84
C VAL A 444 31.43 -28.40 -21.45
N GLU A 445 30.59 -28.87 -20.53
CA GLU A 445 30.52 -30.28 -20.13
C GLU A 445 30.21 -31.21 -21.31
N ARG A 446 29.17 -30.88 -22.10
CA ARG A 446 28.80 -31.73 -23.24
C ARG A 446 29.87 -31.70 -24.33
N THR A 447 30.48 -30.54 -24.56
CA THR A 447 31.57 -30.41 -25.52
C THR A 447 32.77 -31.24 -25.07
N GLN A 448 33.17 -31.16 -23.79
CA GLN A 448 34.25 -32.00 -23.23
C GLN A 448 33.97 -33.49 -23.43
N GLN A 449 32.71 -33.93 -23.23
CA GLN A 449 32.33 -35.32 -23.47
C GLN A 449 32.52 -35.73 -24.94
N VAL A 450 31.99 -34.94 -25.88
CA VAL A 450 32.13 -35.20 -27.32
C VAL A 450 33.61 -35.24 -27.73
N LEU A 451 34.43 -34.36 -27.15
CA LEU A 451 35.87 -34.35 -27.40
C LEU A 451 36.58 -35.62 -26.90
N VAL A 452 36.22 -36.10 -25.70
CA VAL A 452 36.77 -37.34 -25.16
C VAL A 452 36.38 -38.53 -26.06
N GLU A 453 35.12 -38.60 -26.48
CA GLU A 453 34.62 -39.64 -27.37
C GLU A 453 35.33 -39.62 -28.74
N ALA A 454 35.49 -38.43 -29.34
CA ALA A 454 36.19 -38.26 -30.61
C ALA A 454 37.68 -38.65 -30.52
N SER A 455 38.36 -38.25 -29.45
CA SER A 455 39.77 -38.61 -29.22
C SER A 455 39.96 -40.11 -29.02
N LEU A 456 39.04 -40.76 -28.32
CA LEU A 456 39.08 -42.20 -28.09
C LEU A 456 38.78 -42.98 -29.38
N ALA A 457 37.82 -42.50 -30.19
CA ALA A 457 37.56 -43.05 -31.52
C ALA A 457 38.78 -42.94 -32.44
N ARG A 458 39.47 -41.79 -32.45
CA ARG A 458 40.70 -41.60 -33.22
C ARG A 458 41.81 -42.54 -32.75
N ALA A 459 42.04 -42.63 -31.44
CA ALA A 459 43.02 -43.54 -30.87
C ALA A 459 42.76 -45.00 -31.29
N ASN A 460 41.52 -45.47 -31.16
CA ASN A 460 41.13 -46.82 -31.57
C ASN A 460 41.33 -47.05 -33.08
N ALA A 461 40.95 -46.09 -33.92
CA ALA A 461 41.14 -46.19 -35.36
C ALA A 461 42.63 -46.28 -35.74
N THR A 462 43.50 -45.50 -35.08
CA THR A 462 44.96 -45.55 -35.28
C THR A 462 45.53 -46.89 -34.82
N ILE A 463 45.12 -47.43 -33.67
CA ILE A 463 45.56 -48.75 -33.19
C ILE A 463 45.22 -49.83 -34.21
N VAL A 464 43.97 -49.85 -34.70
CA VAL A 464 43.52 -50.82 -35.70
C VAL A 464 44.30 -50.68 -37.00
N TRP A 465 44.54 -49.45 -37.46
CA TRP A 465 45.30 -49.21 -38.69
C TRP A 465 46.76 -49.65 -38.57
N GLU A 466 47.44 -49.35 -37.46
CA GLU A 466 48.82 -49.79 -37.20
C GLU A 466 48.91 -51.31 -37.08
N ALA A 467 47.97 -51.95 -36.38
CA ALA A 467 47.91 -53.41 -36.27
C ALA A 467 47.74 -54.11 -37.63
N LEU A 468 46.90 -53.53 -38.52
CA LEU A 468 46.66 -54.07 -39.87
C LEU A 468 47.86 -53.87 -40.81
N THR A 469 48.54 -52.73 -40.70
CA THR A 469 49.64 -52.38 -41.61
C THR A 469 51.00 -52.93 -41.16
N ARG A 470 51.16 -53.23 -39.87
CA ARG A 470 52.45 -53.63 -39.26
C ARG A 470 52.34 -54.84 -38.35
N ALA A 471 51.69 -55.90 -38.82
CA ALA A 471 51.34 -57.09 -38.01
C ALA A 471 52.51 -57.83 -37.31
N THR A 472 53.77 -57.53 -37.63
CA THR A 472 54.96 -58.13 -36.99
C THR A 472 55.56 -57.28 -35.87
N GLU A 473 55.07 -56.05 -35.65
CA GLU A 473 55.50 -55.19 -34.54
C GLU A 473 54.85 -55.64 -33.22
N ASP A 474 55.44 -55.22 -32.09
CA ASP A 474 54.90 -55.47 -30.76
C ASP A 474 53.59 -54.68 -30.57
N PRO A 475 52.49 -55.30 -30.07
CA PRO A 475 51.25 -54.61 -29.75
C PRO A 475 51.40 -53.34 -28.90
N GLU A 476 52.42 -53.25 -28.04
CA GLU A 476 52.71 -52.04 -27.26
C GLU A 476 52.97 -50.82 -28.16
N VAL A 477 53.62 -51.01 -29.32
CA VAL A 477 53.94 -49.93 -30.26
C VAL A 477 52.67 -49.35 -30.89
N TRP A 478 51.68 -50.19 -31.23
CA TRP A 478 50.42 -49.73 -31.81
C TRP A 478 49.57 -48.98 -30.79
N VAL A 479 49.50 -49.49 -29.56
CA VAL A 479 48.79 -48.83 -28.45
C VAL A 479 49.39 -47.46 -28.18
N GLN A 480 50.72 -47.36 -28.13
CA GLN A 480 51.42 -46.10 -27.91
C GLN A 480 51.11 -45.06 -29.00
N LYS A 481 51.14 -45.45 -30.28
CA LYS A 481 50.77 -44.55 -31.39
C LYS A 481 49.30 -44.14 -31.36
N GLY A 482 48.39 -45.02 -30.94
CA GLY A 482 46.99 -44.68 -30.72
C GLY A 482 46.82 -43.61 -29.64
N ILE A 483 47.53 -43.76 -28.53
CA ILE A 483 47.53 -42.77 -27.43
C ILE A 483 48.07 -41.42 -27.95
N GLU A 484 49.17 -41.42 -28.70
CA GLU A 484 49.74 -40.21 -29.30
C GLU A 484 48.75 -39.52 -30.26
N ALA A 485 48.09 -40.27 -31.15
CA ALA A 485 47.09 -39.72 -32.07
C ALA A 485 45.87 -39.12 -31.35
N GLY A 486 45.43 -39.72 -30.25
CA GLY A 486 44.38 -39.17 -29.38
C GLY A 486 44.86 -37.90 -28.64
N GLN A 487 46.09 -37.90 -28.14
CA GLN A 487 46.71 -36.73 -27.48
C GLN A 487 46.96 -35.57 -28.45
N GLU A 488 47.33 -35.84 -29.70
CA GLU A 488 47.48 -34.85 -30.75
C GLU A 488 46.16 -34.13 -31.04
N LEU A 489 45.04 -34.85 -31.13
CA LEU A 489 43.73 -34.25 -31.29
C LEU A 489 43.40 -33.32 -30.10
N PHE A 490 43.67 -33.76 -28.87
CA PHE A 490 43.52 -32.90 -27.69
C PHE A 490 44.46 -31.67 -27.72
N ALA A 491 45.70 -31.84 -28.17
CA ALA A 491 46.69 -30.78 -28.26
C ALA A 491 46.35 -29.75 -29.35
N GLU A 492 45.80 -30.18 -30.49
CA GLU A 492 45.26 -29.30 -31.53
C GLU A 492 44.11 -28.46 -31.00
N MET A 493 43.20 -29.06 -30.22
CA MET A 493 42.09 -28.33 -29.61
C MET A 493 42.52 -27.33 -28.53
N LYS A 494 43.66 -27.61 -27.88
CA LYS A 494 44.27 -26.75 -26.87
C LYS A 494 45.10 -25.62 -27.51
N LYS A 495 45.76 -25.88 -28.65
CA LYS A 495 46.50 -24.88 -29.44
C LYS A 495 45.53 -23.86 -30.01
N GLY A 496 45.65 -22.61 -29.57
CA GLY A 496 44.78 -21.51 -30.00
C GLY A 496 43.46 -21.42 -29.22
N GLY A 497 43.30 -22.22 -28.16
CA GLY A 497 42.08 -22.26 -27.38
C GLY A 497 40.86 -22.55 -28.24
N TYR A 498 40.94 -23.31 -29.34
CA TYR A 498 39.84 -23.44 -30.31
C TYR A 498 38.51 -23.83 -29.69
N LEU A 499 38.51 -24.64 -28.64
CA LEU A 499 37.29 -24.95 -27.90
C LEU A 499 36.82 -23.78 -27.05
N LEU A 500 37.73 -23.13 -26.34
CA LEU A 500 37.42 -22.05 -25.41
C LEU A 500 37.11 -20.75 -26.15
N ASN A 501 37.83 -20.45 -27.23
CA ASN A 501 37.59 -19.45 -28.27
C ASN A 501 36.50 -19.85 -29.25
N GLY A 502 36.08 -21.10 -29.34
CA GLY A 502 34.96 -21.57 -30.19
C GLY A 502 33.65 -21.54 -29.42
N ILE A 503 33.67 -21.90 -28.13
CA ILE A 503 32.61 -21.65 -27.17
C ILE A 503 32.55 -20.16 -26.88
N LYS A 504 33.66 -19.48 -26.61
CA LYS A 504 33.69 -18.02 -26.47
C LYS A 504 33.31 -17.34 -27.77
N ARG A 505 33.77 -17.76 -28.96
CA ARG A 505 33.21 -17.23 -30.22
C ARG A 505 31.77 -17.67 -30.46
N GLY A 506 31.27 -18.77 -29.90
CA GLY A 506 29.87 -19.16 -30.03
C GLY A 506 28.95 -18.42 -29.05
N VAL A 507 29.48 -18.05 -27.89
CA VAL A 507 28.83 -17.24 -26.84
C VAL A 507 28.96 -15.76 -27.14
N ASP A 508 30.11 -15.32 -27.62
CA ASP A 508 30.38 -13.98 -28.14
C ASP A 508 29.73 -13.82 -29.50
N ALA A 509 29.70 -14.81 -30.41
CA ALA A 509 28.82 -14.76 -31.57
C ALA A 509 27.37 -14.88 -31.14
N GLY A 510 27.01 -15.62 -30.09
CA GLY A 510 25.66 -15.56 -29.52
C GLY A 510 25.31 -14.15 -29.02
N GLY A 511 26.26 -13.48 -28.36
CA GLY A 511 26.18 -12.13 -27.83
C GLY A 511 26.30 -11.03 -28.88
N ASP A 512 27.06 -11.25 -29.94
CA ASP A 512 27.29 -10.39 -31.10
C ASP A 512 26.22 -10.60 -32.14
N LEU A 513 25.62 -11.78 -32.24
CA LEU A 513 24.38 -12.06 -32.99
C LEU A 513 23.20 -11.43 -32.24
N PHE A 514 23.20 -11.47 -30.90
CA PHE A 514 22.31 -10.64 -30.07
C PHE A 514 22.57 -9.13 -30.25
N ALA A 515 23.82 -8.68 -30.34
CA ALA A 515 24.17 -7.27 -30.54
C ALA A 515 24.01 -6.80 -32.00
N ALA A 516 24.10 -7.71 -32.97
CA ALA A 516 23.83 -7.50 -34.40
C ALA A 516 22.33 -7.50 -34.66
N MET A 517 21.55 -8.34 -33.97
CA MET A 517 20.09 -8.21 -33.87
C MET A 517 19.71 -6.84 -33.29
N LYS A 518 20.44 -6.35 -32.29
CA LYS A 518 20.28 -5.01 -31.70
C LYS A 518 20.65 -3.86 -32.65
N ARG A 519 21.55 -4.09 -33.62
CA ARG A 519 22.01 -3.09 -34.61
C ARG A 519 21.36 -3.23 -36.00
N GLY A 520 20.60 -4.29 -36.23
CA GLY A 520 19.95 -4.55 -37.52
C GLY A 520 20.90 -4.89 -38.67
N GLU A 521 22.16 -5.20 -38.39
CA GLU A 521 23.19 -5.52 -39.38
C GLU A 521 23.47 -7.02 -39.34
N TYR A 522 23.08 -7.75 -40.39
CA TYR A 522 23.66 -9.06 -40.66
C TYR A 522 24.57 -8.96 -41.89
N LEU A 523 25.86 -9.19 -41.68
CA LEU A 523 26.77 -9.62 -42.73
C LEU A 523 26.69 -11.15 -42.80
N VAL A 524 26.24 -11.65 -43.94
CA VAL A 524 26.32 -13.06 -44.31
C VAL A 524 27.78 -13.35 -44.65
N THR A 525 28.44 -14.16 -43.83
CA THR A 525 29.56 -14.99 -44.31
C THR A 525 29.11 -16.44 -44.26
N GLY A 526 29.04 -17.04 -45.44
CA GLY A 526 28.57 -18.41 -45.65
C GLY A 526 29.39 -19.43 -44.86
N LEU A 527 28.68 -20.40 -44.30
CA LEU A 527 29.22 -21.71 -43.96
C LEU A 527 29.23 -22.54 -45.24
N ASP A 528 30.29 -22.39 -46.03
CA ASP A 528 30.68 -23.40 -47.01
C ASP A 528 31.87 -24.18 -46.42
N GLY A 529 31.68 -25.49 -46.27
CA GLY A 529 32.76 -26.45 -46.00
C GLY A 529 32.98 -26.81 -44.53
N VAL A 530 32.21 -27.78 -44.02
CA VAL A 530 32.67 -28.72 -42.98
C VAL A 530 32.25 -30.11 -43.44
N ASP A 531 33.21 -30.82 -44.05
CA ASP A 531 33.31 -32.28 -43.96
C ASP A 531 33.90 -32.65 -42.59
#